data_AF-A0A8S1MTN4-F1
#
_entry.id   AF-A0A8S1MTN4-F1
#
_cell.length_a   1.000
_cell.length_b   1.000
_cell.length_c   1.000
_cell.angle_alpha   90.00
_cell.angle_beta   90.00
_cell.angle_gamma   90.00
#
_symmetry.space_group_name_H-M   'P 1'
#
loop_
_entity.id
_entity.type
_entity.pdbx_description
1 polymer ?
#
loop_
_entity_poly.entity_id
_entity_poly.type
_entity_poly.pdbx_seq_one_letter_code
_entity_poly.pdbx_strand_id
1 'polypeptide(L)'
;MNNYAYQSQKPQKSLHNNSAYEQQLQVQSLKLTQKQQEEVKLIRFYIYENFQFLINLISSLKAVNEHFINDPQHPMKIIARNKIVLQLNLSNCIQYDQQYQYQSDSKLNQILQQEKQNAQQLLEQLSPELKEEFKNYFDIYKTNSLNQNIQICSQNLEQTNLDAKFNQDVLQSIISSIQSVDQTTKEFREQKIYNKPNIQDVFEKSQNYYEKTKQQLNINFPNPINERQQSKFEEEKQNAQALESKTSQNLTEKVTLHSSKQIHKKSKQRINQKYHSIKKNIKKK
;
A
#
# COMPACT_ATOMS: atom_id res chain seq x y z
N MET A 1 76.58 -23.85 48.34
CA MET A 1 75.30 -23.92 47.61
C MET A 1 74.32 -23.00 48.34
N ASN A 2 74.14 -21.77 47.87
CA ASN A 2 73.28 -20.77 48.52
C ASN A 2 72.01 -20.58 47.69
N ASN A 3 70.87 -20.91 48.30
CA ASN A 3 69.52 -20.68 47.81
C ASN A 3 69.18 -19.19 47.92
N TYR A 4 68.86 -18.54 46.80
CA TYR A 4 68.17 -17.25 46.79
C TYR A 4 66.70 -17.46 46.42
N ALA A 5 65.83 -17.33 47.42
CA ALA A 5 64.39 -17.29 47.23
C ALA A 5 64.00 -15.91 46.67
N TYR A 6 63.53 -15.87 45.41
CA TYR A 6 62.86 -14.71 44.86
C TYR A 6 61.40 -14.68 45.34
N GLN A 7 61.09 -13.73 46.22
CA GLN A 7 59.71 -13.38 46.54
C GLN A 7 59.06 -12.68 45.34
N SER A 8 58.11 -13.36 44.70
CA SER A 8 57.19 -12.75 43.73
C SER A 8 56.25 -11.78 44.44
N GLN A 9 56.53 -10.48 44.36
CA GLN A 9 55.53 -9.45 44.62
C GLN A 9 54.51 -9.48 43.48
N LYS A 10 53.29 -9.96 43.77
CA LYS A 10 52.15 -9.79 42.87
C LYS A 10 51.86 -8.30 42.74
N PRO A 11 51.75 -7.73 41.53
CA PRO A 11 51.20 -6.39 41.38
C PRO A 11 49.72 -6.46 41.77
N GLN A 12 49.36 -5.82 42.89
CA GLN A 12 47.97 -5.46 43.18
C GLN A 12 47.52 -4.48 42.10
N LYS A 13 46.87 -5.00 41.06
CA LYS A 13 46.04 -4.19 40.17
C LYS A 13 44.80 -3.78 40.96
N SER A 14 44.86 -2.62 41.61
CA SER A 14 43.64 -1.91 41.99
C SER A 14 42.98 -1.41 40.70
N LEU A 15 42.03 -2.19 40.21
CA LEU A 15 41.01 -1.70 39.28
C LEU A 15 40.17 -0.67 40.04
N HIS A 16 40.59 0.60 39.99
CA HIS A 16 39.66 1.69 40.19
C HIS A 16 38.61 1.59 39.08
N ASN A 17 37.43 1.05 39.42
CA ASN A 17 36.21 1.18 38.62
C ASN A 17 35.92 2.68 38.49
N ASN A 18 36.38 3.25 37.39
CA ASN A 18 36.16 4.65 37.09
C ASN A 18 34.73 4.76 36.53
N SER A 19 33.76 5.07 37.40
CA SER A 19 32.33 5.15 37.05
C SER A 19 32.03 6.08 35.87
N ALA A 20 32.87 7.11 35.66
CA ALA A 20 32.81 8.00 34.51
C ALA A 20 33.12 7.29 33.18
N TYR A 21 34.05 6.33 33.18
CA TYR A 21 34.40 5.52 32.00
C TYR A 21 33.30 4.52 31.67
N GLU A 22 32.68 3.89 32.68
CA GLU A 22 31.53 3.01 32.51
C GLU A 22 30.31 3.76 31.95
N GLN A 23 30.01 4.98 32.45
CA GLN A 23 28.96 5.83 31.89
C GLN A 23 29.24 6.22 30.43
N GLN A 24 30.49 6.56 30.08
CA GLN A 24 30.85 6.92 28.71
C GLN A 24 30.69 5.73 27.74
N LEU A 25 31.07 4.53 28.16
CA LEU A 25 30.84 3.29 27.38
C LEU A 25 29.35 3.00 27.20
N GLN A 26 28.53 3.23 28.22
CA GLN A 26 27.08 3.05 28.16
C GLN A 26 26.41 4.05 27.20
N VAL A 27 26.84 5.32 27.20
CA VAL A 27 26.34 6.32 26.24
C VAL A 27 26.76 5.97 24.81
N GLN A 28 27.97 5.48 24.60
CA GLN A 28 28.43 5.06 23.27
C GLN A 28 27.67 3.83 22.75
N SER A 29 27.42 2.83 23.60
CA SER A 29 26.66 1.63 23.20
C SER A 29 25.20 1.96 22.86
N LEU A 30 24.57 2.88 23.60
CA LEU A 30 23.24 3.40 23.29
C LEU A 30 23.20 4.12 21.93
N LYS A 31 24.17 5.00 21.65
CA LYS A 31 24.27 5.67 20.35
C LYS A 31 24.48 4.70 19.18
N LEU A 32 25.32 3.68 19.38
CA LEU A 32 25.55 2.65 18.37
C LEU A 32 24.28 1.83 18.08
N THR A 33 23.52 1.53 19.14
CA THR A 33 22.22 0.84 19.03
C THR A 33 21.18 1.69 18.29
N GLN A 34 21.12 2.99 18.59
CA GLN A 34 20.24 3.93 17.89
C GLN A 34 20.58 4.01 16.40
N LYS A 35 21.87 4.15 16.07
CA LYS A 35 22.32 4.14 14.67
C LYS A 35 21.92 2.85 13.95
N GLN A 36 22.12 1.68 14.56
CA GLN A 36 21.67 0.42 13.96
C GLN A 36 20.16 0.39 13.72
N GLN A 37 19.35 0.94 14.64
CA GLN A 37 17.90 1.01 14.44
C GLN A 37 17.52 1.92 13.27
N GLU A 38 18.23 3.03 13.07
CA GLU A 38 18.03 3.92 11.93
C GLU A 38 18.34 3.22 10.60
N GLU A 39 19.45 2.48 10.51
CA GLU A 39 19.81 1.72 9.31
C GLU A 39 18.77 0.65 8.98
N VAL A 40 18.24 -0.05 9.99
CA VAL A 40 17.15 -1.03 9.80
C VAL A 40 15.91 -0.38 9.20
N LYS A 41 15.55 0.83 9.64
CA LYS A 41 14.42 1.56 9.06
C LYS A 41 14.70 1.91 7.60
N LEU A 42 15.90 2.40 7.29
CA LEU A 42 16.28 2.77 5.92
C LEU A 42 16.23 1.56 4.99
N ILE A 43 16.74 0.41 5.42
CA ILE A 43 16.63 -0.86 4.69
C ILE A 43 15.16 -1.14 4.31
N ARG A 44 14.27 -1.13 5.30
CA ARG A 44 12.84 -1.39 5.08
C ARG A 44 12.22 -0.36 4.14
N PHE A 45 12.44 0.92 4.39
CA PHE A 45 11.89 2.00 3.59
C PHE A 45 12.24 1.83 2.11
N TYR A 46 13.52 1.67 1.78
CA TYR A 46 13.92 1.55 0.38
C TYR A 46 13.39 0.28 -0.29
N ILE A 47 13.31 -0.85 0.41
CA ILE A 47 12.76 -2.08 -0.17
C ILE A 47 11.25 -1.92 -0.45
N TYR A 48 10.51 -1.42 0.53
CA TYR A 48 9.05 -1.40 0.46
C TYR A 48 8.51 -0.24 -0.37
N GLU A 49 9.16 0.93 -0.37
CA GLU A 49 8.81 2.02 -1.28
C GLU A 49 9.11 1.66 -2.74
N ASN A 50 10.28 1.06 -3.03
CA ASN A 50 10.58 0.60 -4.39
C ASN A 50 9.57 -0.45 -4.89
N PHE A 51 9.19 -1.38 -4.01
CA PHE A 51 8.13 -2.34 -4.29
C PHE A 51 6.80 -1.62 -4.59
N GLN A 52 6.34 -0.72 -3.72
CA GLN A 52 5.11 0.03 -3.92
C GLN A 52 5.12 0.85 -5.21
N PHE A 53 6.22 1.54 -5.51
CA PHE A 53 6.36 2.32 -6.74
C PHE A 53 6.26 1.44 -7.98
N LEU A 54 6.90 0.27 -7.98
CA LEU A 54 6.77 -0.68 -9.07
C LEU A 54 5.30 -1.09 -9.27
N ILE A 55 4.60 -1.50 -8.21
CA ILE A 55 3.19 -1.90 -8.33
C ILE A 55 2.32 -0.75 -8.84
N ASN A 56 2.54 0.48 -8.37
CA ASN A 56 1.82 1.66 -8.84
C ASN A 56 2.04 1.91 -10.34
N LEU A 57 3.28 1.78 -10.82
CA LEU A 57 3.61 1.96 -12.23
C LEU A 57 3.04 0.84 -13.11
N ILE A 58 2.99 -0.39 -12.62
CA ILE A 58 2.33 -1.51 -13.31
C ILE A 58 0.82 -1.23 -13.45
N SER A 59 0.18 -0.80 -12.36
CA SER A 59 -1.22 -0.36 -12.39
C SER A 59 -1.44 0.81 -13.36
N SER A 60 -0.51 1.77 -13.43
CA SER A 60 -0.56 2.87 -14.40
C SER A 60 -0.45 2.38 -15.84
N LEU A 61 0.49 1.47 -16.14
CA LEU A 61 0.64 0.87 -17.47
C LEU A 61 -0.62 0.12 -17.88
N LYS A 62 -1.26 -0.61 -16.96
CA LYS A 62 -2.54 -1.28 -17.22
C LYS A 62 -3.62 -0.28 -17.67
N ALA A 63 -3.80 0.82 -16.94
CA ALA A 63 -4.72 1.88 -17.34
C ALA A 63 -4.42 2.45 -18.73
N VAL A 64 -3.15 2.69 -19.05
CA VAL A 64 -2.71 3.18 -20.37
C VAL A 64 -2.98 2.16 -21.47
N ASN A 65 -2.72 0.87 -21.21
CA ASN A 65 -2.98 -0.21 -22.15
C ASN A 65 -4.47 -0.33 -22.50
N GLU A 66 -5.34 -0.25 -21.49
CA GLU A 66 -6.80 -0.26 -21.65
C GLU A 66 -7.28 0.97 -22.43
N HIS A 67 -6.77 2.16 -22.09
CA HIS A 67 -7.20 3.42 -22.75
C HIS A 67 -6.86 3.46 -24.24
N PHE A 68 -5.68 2.97 -24.59
CA PHE A 68 -5.18 2.93 -25.97
C PHE A 68 -5.23 1.52 -26.56
N ILE A 69 -6.23 0.70 -26.21
CA ILE A 69 -6.30 -0.71 -26.65
C ILE A 69 -6.21 -0.86 -28.18
N ASN A 70 -6.80 0.09 -28.91
CA ASN A 70 -6.82 0.11 -30.39
C ASN A 70 -5.58 0.76 -31.03
N ASP A 71 -4.67 1.33 -30.23
CA ASP A 71 -3.40 1.90 -30.70
C ASP A 71 -2.22 1.34 -29.88
N PRO A 72 -1.69 0.16 -30.27
CA PRO A 72 -0.55 -0.47 -29.60
C PRO A 72 0.75 0.34 -29.66
N GLN A 73 0.88 1.26 -30.62
CA GLN A 73 2.09 2.06 -30.83
C GLN A 73 1.96 3.47 -30.26
N HIS A 74 0.87 3.76 -29.53
CA HIS A 74 0.67 5.07 -28.94
C HIS A 74 1.86 5.45 -28.03
N PRO A 75 2.45 6.65 -28.17
CA PRO A 75 3.64 7.05 -27.42
C PRO A 75 3.48 6.94 -25.90
N MET A 76 2.27 7.12 -25.37
CA MET A 76 2.03 6.97 -23.93
C MET A 76 2.23 5.56 -23.42
N LYS A 77 2.00 4.51 -24.23
CA LYS A 77 2.34 3.13 -23.84
C LYS A 77 3.85 2.97 -23.68
N ILE A 78 4.62 3.50 -24.63
CA ILE A 78 6.09 3.50 -24.60
C ILE A 78 6.59 4.26 -23.37
N ILE A 79 6.05 5.44 -23.11
CA ILE A 79 6.40 6.25 -21.92
C ILE A 79 6.08 5.51 -20.63
N ALA A 80 4.91 4.85 -20.53
CA ALA A 80 4.53 4.09 -19.34
C ALA A 80 5.46 2.89 -19.11
N ARG A 81 5.84 2.14 -20.17
CA ARG A 81 6.85 1.08 -20.08
C ARG A 81 8.21 1.63 -19.65
N ASN A 82 8.65 2.74 -20.22
CA ASN A 82 9.91 3.39 -19.84
C ASN A 82 9.94 3.83 -18.38
N LYS A 83 8.82 4.30 -17.81
CA LYS A 83 8.74 4.60 -16.37
C LYS A 83 9.00 3.37 -15.52
N ILE A 84 8.46 2.21 -15.89
CA ILE A 84 8.73 0.95 -15.20
C ILE A 84 10.21 0.57 -15.34
N VAL A 85 10.77 0.65 -16.56
CA VAL A 85 12.19 0.37 -16.80
C VAL A 85 13.11 1.25 -15.94
N LEU A 86 12.82 2.56 -15.87
CA LEU A 86 13.53 3.50 -15.00
C LEU A 86 13.43 3.10 -13.52
N GLN A 87 12.24 2.72 -13.05
CA GLN A 87 12.07 2.26 -11.67
C GLN A 87 12.85 0.96 -11.40
N LEU A 88 12.90 0.04 -12.36
CA LEU A 88 13.67 -1.20 -12.22
C LEU A 88 15.18 -0.91 -12.15
N ASN A 89 15.69 -0.02 -12.99
CA ASN A 89 17.10 0.41 -12.96
C ASN A 89 17.41 1.10 -11.62
N LEU A 90 16.54 2.00 -11.15
CA LEU A 90 16.71 2.69 -9.87
C LEU A 90 16.70 1.69 -8.70
N SER A 91 15.77 0.75 -8.71
CA SER A 91 15.67 -0.29 -7.68
C SER A 91 16.93 -1.16 -7.64
N ASN A 92 17.45 -1.56 -8.81
CA ASN A 92 18.70 -2.32 -8.90
C ASN A 92 19.87 -1.55 -8.27
N CYS A 93 20.06 -0.28 -8.62
CA CYS A 93 21.14 0.54 -8.06
C CYS A 93 21.02 0.69 -6.53
N ILE A 94 19.83 1.04 -6.03
CA ILE A 94 19.61 1.18 -4.58
C ILE A 94 19.91 -0.12 -3.85
N GLN A 95 19.42 -1.26 -4.36
CA GLN A 95 19.58 -2.54 -3.69
C GLN A 95 21.01 -3.10 -3.79
N TYR A 96 21.73 -2.76 -4.86
CA TYR A 96 23.16 -3.03 -5.00
C TYR A 96 23.97 -2.22 -3.97
N ASP A 97 23.70 -0.91 -3.88
CA ASP A 97 24.41 -0.03 -2.94
C ASP A 97 24.19 -0.44 -1.49
N GLN A 98 22.94 -0.79 -1.11
CA GLN A 98 22.64 -1.31 0.23
C GLN A 98 23.40 -2.61 0.52
N GLN A 99 23.49 -3.51 -0.46
CA GLN A 99 24.22 -4.76 -0.30
C GLN A 99 25.73 -4.52 -0.12
N TYR A 100 26.30 -3.57 -0.86
CA TYR A 100 27.70 -3.18 -0.71
C TYR A 100 27.96 -2.49 0.64
N GLN A 101 27.07 -1.58 1.06
CA GLN A 101 27.18 -0.85 2.32
C GLN A 101 27.18 -1.78 3.55
N TYR A 102 26.31 -2.78 3.56
CA TYR A 102 26.14 -3.67 4.71
C TYR A 102 26.91 -4.98 4.62
N GLN A 103 27.75 -5.20 3.58
CA GLN A 103 28.45 -6.47 3.36
C GLN A 103 29.28 -6.94 4.57
N SER A 104 29.85 -6.01 5.33
CA SER A 104 30.69 -6.29 6.50
C SER A 104 29.91 -6.32 7.83
N ASP A 105 28.66 -5.83 7.87
CA ASP A 105 27.80 -5.88 9.05
C ASP A 105 26.85 -7.07 8.92
N SER A 106 27.18 -8.17 9.60
CA SER A 106 26.42 -9.43 9.49
C SER A 106 24.95 -9.27 9.89
N LYS A 107 24.65 -8.42 10.87
CA LYS A 107 23.29 -8.21 11.38
C LYS A 107 22.46 -7.40 10.39
N LEU A 108 23.00 -6.28 9.90
CA LEU A 108 22.30 -5.45 8.91
C LEU A 108 22.14 -6.17 7.58
N ASN A 109 23.16 -6.93 7.14
CA ASN A 109 23.04 -7.77 5.94
C ASN A 109 21.95 -8.84 6.10
N GLN A 110 21.89 -9.53 7.25
CA GLN A 110 20.82 -10.51 7.49
C GLN A 110 19.43 -9.87 7.41
N ILE A 111 19.27 -8.66 7.98
CA ILE A 111 18.01 -7.91 7.91
C ILE A 111 17.70 -7.53 6.46
N LEU A 112 18.67 -7.01 5.70
CA LEU A 112 18.51 -6.71 4.27
C LEU A 112 18.00 -7.93 3.48
N GLN A 113 18.62 -9.11 3.67
CA GLN A 113 18.20 -10.33 2.98
C GLN A 113 16.79 -10.77 3.41
N GLN A 114 16.48 -10.69 4.70
CA GLN A 114 15.15 -11.02 5.21
C GLN A 114 14.07 -10.10 4.60
N GLU A 115 14.31 -8.79 4.55
CA GLU A 115 13.34 -7.84 4.00
C GLU A 115 13.20 -7.98 2.47
N LYS A 116 14.27 -8.35 1.75
CA LYS A 116 14.17 -8.72 0.32
C LYS A 116 13.29 -9.95 0.10
N GLN A 117 13.46 -11.00 0.90
CA GLN A 117 12.60 -12.19 0.86
C GLN A 117 11.14 -11.85 1.21
N ASN A 118 10.92 -10.98 2.19
CA ASN A 118 9.59 -10.48 2.52
C ASN A 118 8.92 -9.78 1.33
N ALA A 119 9.66 -8.96 0.57
CA ALA A 119 9.14 -8.31 -0.63
C ALA A 119 8.84 -9.32 -1.76
N GLN A 120 9.66 -10.38 -1.91
CA GLN A 120 9.36 -11.48 -2.84
C GLN A 120 8.06 -12.20 -2.46
N GLN A 121 7.82 -12.45 -1.18
CA GLN A 121 6.56 -13.05 -0.71
C GLN A 121 5.35 -12.15 -0.99
N LEU A 122 5.50 -10.83 -0.87
CA LEU A 122 4.44 -9.88 -1.24
C LEU A 122 4.14 -9.94 -2.75
N LEU A 123 5.15 -10.08 -3.60
CA LEU A 123 4.94 -10.29 -5.04
C LEU A 123 4.13 -11.55 -5.32
N GLU A 124 4.31 -12.62 -4.54
CA GLU A 124 3.55 -13.86 -4.75
C GLU A 124 2.07 -13.75 -4.38
N GLN A 125 1.72 -12.81 -3.51
CA GLN A 125 0.34 -12.52 -3.11
C GLN A 125 -0.44 -11.69 -4.14
N LEU A 126 0.23 -11.19 -5.19
CA LEU A 126 -0.44 -10.53 -6.30
C LEU A 126 -1.33 -11.51 -7.08
N SER A 127 -2.40 -10.97 -7.69
CA SER A 127 -3.34 -11.80 -8.44
C SER A 127 -2.63 -12.53 -9.61
N PRO A 128 -2.99 -13.79 -9.92
CA PRO A 128 -2.34 -14.55 -10.99
C PRO A 128 -2.39 -13.83 -12.35
N GLU A 129 -3.50 -13.16 -12.65
CA GLU A 129 -3.69 -12.41 -13.89
C GLU A 129 -2.68 -11.28 -14.02
N LEU A 130 -2.47 -10.52 -12.94
CA LEU A 130 -1.49 -9.44 -12.92
C LEU A 130 -0.06 -9.97 -13.05
N LYS A 131 0.25 -11.07 -12.35
CA LYS A 131 1.57 -11.70 -12.40
C LYS A 131 1.91 -12.21 -13.80
N GLU A 132 0.94 -12.79 -14.50
CA GLU A 132 1.14 -13.28 -15.86
C GLU A 132 1.27 -12.14 -16.87
N GLU A 133 0.36 -11.15 -16.81
CA GLU A 133 0.36 -10.01 -17.74
C GLU A 133 1.68 -9.22 -17.71
N PHE A 134 2.27 -9.05 -16.51
CA PHE A 134 3.47 -8.26 -16.31
C PHE A 134 4.69 -9.08 -15.86
N LYS A 135 4.68 -10.38 -16.16
CA LYS A 135 5.68 -11.35 -15.71
C LYS A 135 7.12 -10.90 -15.92
N ASN A 136 7.42 -10.35 -17.11
CA ASN A 136 8.77 -9.87 -17.44
C ASN A 136 9.30 -8.83 -16.42
N TYR A 137 8.49 -7.82 -16.08
CA TYR A 137 8.91 -6.78 -15.14
C TYR A 137 9.10 -7.32 -13.72
N PHE A 138 8.26 -8.25 -13.30
CA PHE A 138 8.40 -8.91 -12.00
C PHE A 138 9.62 -9.82 -11.94
N ASP A 139 9.90 -10.58 -13.00
CA ASP A 139 11.06 -11.47 -13.09
C ASP A 139 12.36 -10.64 -13.03
N ILE A 140 12.41 -9.50 -13.74
CA ILE A 140 13.52 -8.56 -13.68
C ILE A 140 13.68 -7.99 -12.26
N TYR A 141 12.60 -7.52 -11.63
CA TYR A 141 12.67 -6.96 -10.28
C TYR A 141 13.17 -7.99 -9.25
N LYS A 142 12.65 -9.23 -9.31
CA LYS A 142 13.08 -10.32 -8.43
C LYS A 142 14.57 -10.62 -8.62
N THR A 143 15.01 -10.77 -9.87
CA THR A 143 16.38 -11.17 -10.21
C THR A 143 17.38 -10.07 -9.89
N ASN A 144 17.06 -8.82 -10.24
CA ASN A 144 18.02 -7.73 -10.23
C ASN A 144 17.90 -6.82 -9.00
N SER A 145 16.83 -6.89 -8.21
CA SER A 145 16.66 -6.03 -7.01
C SER A 145 16.49 -6.82 -5.72
N LEU A 146 15.89 -8.01 -5.77
CA LEU A 146 15.56 -8.77 -4.55
C LEU A 146 16.42 -10.01 -4.33
N ASN A 147 17.25 -10.39 -5.29
CA ASN A 147 18.11 -11.56 -5.15
C ASN A 147 19.25 -11.29 -4.15
N GLN A 148 19.86 -12.38 -3.64
CA GLN A 148 20.97 -12.29 -2.70
C GLN A 148 22.24 -11.76 -3.36
N ASN A 149 22.45 -12.08 -4.63
CA ASN A 149 23.61 -11.63 -5.40
C ASN A 149 23.12 -10.75 -6.55
N ILE A 150 23.26 -9.44 -6.39
CA ILE A 150 22.85 -8.45 -7.38
C ILE A 150 24.08 -7.93 -8.09
N GLN A 151 23.97 -7.78 -9.42
CA GLN A 151 24.91 -7.01 -10.23
C GLN A 151 24.23 -5.73 -10.69
N ILE A 152 25.01 -4.66 -10.85
CA ILE A 152 24.50 -3.44 -11.48
C ILE A 152 24.13 -3.78 -12.92
N CYS A 153 22.90 -3.46 -13.29
CA CYS A 153 22.40 -3.60 -14.64
C CYS A 153 21.54 -2.38 -14.99
N SER A 154 21.62 -1.96 -16.25
CA SER A 154 20.77 -0.91 -16.79
C SER A 154 20.07 -1.43 -18.02
N GLN A 155 18.75 -1.42 -17.99
CA GLN A 155 17.93 -1.67 -19.16
C GLN A 155 17.83 -0.40 -20.02
N ASN A 156 17.75 -0.60 -21.33
CA ASN A 156 17.60 0.49 -22.28
C ASN A 156 16.15 0.98 -22.31
N LEU A 157 15.98 2.30 -22.48
CA LEU A 157 14.68 2.89 -22.70
C LEU A 157 14.28 2.75 -24.17
N GLU A 158 13.00 2.50 -24.40
CA GLU A 158 12.41 2.53 -25.74
C GLU A 158 12.35 3.97 -26.24
N GLN A 159 12.67 4.19 -27.52
CA GLN A 159 12.58 5.52 -28.11
C GLN A 159 11.13 5.89 -28.43
N THR A 160 10.73 7.12 -28.13
CA THR A 160 9.48 7.69 -28.59
C THR A 160 9.70 8.51 -29.86
N ASN A 161 8.75 8.51 -30.77
CA ASN A 161 8.70 9.40 -31.94
C ASN A 161 8.21 10.82 -31.61
N LEU A 162 8.18 11.20 -30.33
CA LEU A 162 7.79 12.53 -29.88
C LEU A 162 8.98 13.48 -29.94
N ASP A 163 8.78 14.65 -30.55
CA ASP A 163 9.74 15.74 -30.46
C ASP A 163 9.75 16.32 -29.04
N ALA A 164 10.90 16.26 -28.39
CA ALA A 164 11.08 16.85 -27.06
C ALA A 164 10.97 18.38 -27.16
N LYS A 165 9.93 18.94 -26.52
CA LYS A 165 9.80 20.40 -26.32
C LYS A 165 9.97 20.71 -24.84
N PHE A 166 10.76 21.74 -24.55
CA PHE A 166 10.85 22.25 -23.19
C PHE A 166 9.48 22.76 -22.74
N ASN A 167 9.03 22.31 -21.58
CA ASN A 167 7.81 22.79 -20.96
C ASN A 167 8.15 23.25 -19.54
N GLN A 168 8.03 24.57 -19.31
CA GLN A 168 8.35 25.19 -18.03
C GLN A 168 7.43 24.71 -16.90
N ASP A 169 6.17 24.44 -17.18
CA ASP A 169 5.21 23.92 -16.20
C ASP A 169 5.61 22.51 -15.76
N VAL A 170 6.11 21.69 -16.70
CA VAL A 170 6.66 20.36 -16.38
C VAL A 170 7.91 20.49 -15.50
N LEU A 171 8.83 21.42 -15.81
CA LEU A 171 10.00 21.67 -14.96
C LEU A 171 9.57 22.08 -13.54
N GLN A 172 8.60 22.99 -13.42
CA GLN A 172 8.12 23.44 -12.12
C GLN A 172 7.46 22.29 -11.34
N SER A 173 6.69 21.43 -12.02
CA SER A 173 6.12 20.23 -11.42
C SER A 173 7.19 19.24 -10.95
N ILE A 174 8.30 19.10 -11.68
CA ILE A 174 9.43 18.25 -11.28
C ILE A 174 10.08 18.82 -10.02
N ILE A 175 10.35 20.13 -9.97
CA ILE A 175 10.95 20.79 -8.80
C ILE A 175 10.06 20.60 -7.57
N SER A 176 8.76 20.83 -7.69
CA SER A 176 7.80 20.61 -6.60
C SER A 176 7.76 19.14 -6.15
N SER A 177 7.89 18.19 -7.09
CA SER A 177 7.93 16.77 -6.77
C SER A 177 9.20 16.39 -5.99
N ILE A 178 10.35 16.95 -6.37
CA ILE A 178 11.61 16.76 -5.63
C ILE A 178 11.46 17.27 -4.19
N GLN A 179 10.92 18.48 -4.01
CA GLN A 179 10.68 19.04 -2.67
C GLN A 179 9.73 18.17 -1.84
N SER A 180 8.70 17.58 -2.46
CA SER A 180 7.80 16.64 -1.78
C SER A 180 8.52 15.35 -1.34
N VAL A 181 9.44 14.83 -2.15
CA VAL A 181 10.25 13.64 -1.80
C VAL A 181 11.20 13.96 -0.66
N ASP A 182 11.83 15.13 -0.66
CA ASP A 182 12.71 15.57 0.42
C ASP A 182 11.95 15.71 1.74
N GLN A 183 10.76 16.30 1.70
CA GLN A 183 9.88 16.44 2.86
C GLN A 183 9.45 15.07 3.40
N THR A 184 9.02 14.16 2.52
CA THR A 184 8.64 12.79 2.90
C THR A 184 9.82 12.05 3.55
N THR A 185 11.03 12.23 3.00
CA THR A 185 12.26 11.63 3.53
C THR A 185 12.60 12.20 4.92
N LYS A 186 12.42 13.51 5.11
CA LYS A 186 12.62 14.16 6.39
C LYS A 186 11.65 13.66 7.45
N GLU A 187 10.35 13.63 7.12
CA GLU A 187 9.30 13.11 8.01
C GLU A 187 9.55 11.64 8.38
N PHE A 188 10.00 10.82 7.43
CA PHE A 188 10.40 9.45 7.68
C PHE A 188 11.55 9.35 8.70
N ARG A 189 12.59 10.19 8.57
CA ARG A 189 13.72 10.19 9.53
C ARG A 189 13.28 10.56 10.93
N GLU A 190 12.25 11.39 11.06
CA GLU A 190 11.69 11.81 12.35
C GLU A 190 10.79 10.72 12.98
N GLN A 191 10.29 9.75 12.19
CA GLN A 191 9.46 8.66 12.69
C GLN A 191 10.24 7.61 13.50
N LYS A 192 9.64 7.17 14.62
CA LYS A 192 10.26 6.20 15.53
C LYS A 192 10.32 4.78 14.96
N ILE A 193 9.42 4.39 14.06
CA ILE A 193 9.32 3.02 13.51
C ILE A 193 8.82 3.09 12.07
N TYR A 194 9.41 2.30 11.16
CA TYR A 194 8.84 2.01 9.84
C TYR A 194 8.29 0.58 9.82
N ASN A 195 7.03 0.45 9.45
CA ASN A 195 6.31 -0.82 9.42
C ASN A 195 6.30 -1.38 8.00
N LYS A 196 6.50 -2.69 7.88
CA LYS A 196 6.27 -3.42 6.63
C LYS A 196 4.82 -3.17 6.18
N PRO A 197 4.59 -2.76 4.92
CA PRO A 197 3.24 -2.57 4.42
C PRO A 197 2.50 -3.91 4.34
N ASN A 198 1.22 -3.89 4.66
CA ASN A 198 0.30 -4.96 4.36
C ASN A 198 0.01 -4.98 2.85
N ILE A 199 -0.19 -6.17 2.27
CA ILE A 199 -0.55 -6.30 0.86
C ILE A 199 -1.87 -5.58 0.51
N GLN A 200 -2.83 -5.51 1.44
CA GLN A 200 -4.07 -4.77 1.21
C GLN A 200 -3.82 -3.27 0.99
N ASP A 201 -2.94 -2.66 1.79
CA ASP A 201 -2.58 -1.25 1.66
C ASP A 201 -1.85 -1.00 0.33
N VAL A 202 -1.05 -1.98 -0.10
CA VAL A 202 -0.34 -1.94 -1.39
C VAL A 202 -1.34 -1.92 -2.54
N PHE A 203 -2.37 -2.78 -2.48
CA PHE A 203 -3.44 -2.82 -3.47
C PHE A 203 -4.30 -1.57 -3.47
N GLU A 204 -4.64 -1.02 -2.30
CA GLU A 204 -5.42 0.21 -2.23
C GLU A 204 -4.65 1.38 -2.86
N LYS A 205 -3.37 1.53 -2.54
CA LYS A 205 -2.50 2.54 -3.15
C LYS A 205 -2.37 2.35 -4.66
N SER A 206 -2.21 1.12 -5.13
CA SER A 206 -2.05 0.84 -6.56
C SER A 206 -3.36 1.06 -7.33
N GLN A 207 -4.51 0.74 -6.75
CA GLN A 207 -5.82 1.02 -7.32
C GLN A 207 -6.06 2.54 -7.41
N ASN A 208 -5.73 3.29 -6.35
CA ASN A 208 -5.81 4.74 -6.37
C ASN A 208 -4.91 5.34 -7.47
N TYR A 209 -3.73 4.76 -7.71
CA TYR A 209 -2.83 5.18 -8.78
C TYR A 209 -3.38 4.86 -10.17
N TYR A 210 -3.99 3.69 -10.35
CA TYR A 210 -4.73 3.31 -11.56
C TYR A 210 -5.84 4.31 -11.88
N GLU A 211 -6.72 4.61 -10.91
CA GLU A 211 -7.85 5.53 -11.12
C GLU A 211 -7.39 6.95 -11.47
N LYS A 212 -6.38 7.47 -10.75
CA LYS A 212 -5.78 8.77 -11.07
C LYS A 212 -5.20 8.80 -12.48
N THR A 213 -4.54 7.72 -12.90
CA THR A 213 -4.01 7.60 -14.26
C THR A 213 -5.15 7.65 -15.28
N LYS A 214 -6.24 6.91 -15.07
CA LYS A 214 -7.42 6.94 -15.96
C LYS A 214 -8.05 8.31 -16.06
N GLN A 215 -8.22 9.00 -14.94
CA GLN A 215 -8.75 10.36 -14.92
C GLN A 215 -7.88 11.30 -15.75
N GLN A 216 -6.56 11.25 -15.58
CA GLN A 216 -5.63 12.06 -16.37
C GLN A 216 -5.66 11.70 -17.86
N LEU A 217 -5.77 10.42 -18.21
CA LEU A 217 -5.89 9.98 -19.60
C LEU A 217 -7.19 10.49 -20.24
N ASN A 218 -8.31 10.42 -19.53
CA ASN A 218 -9.59 10.91 -20.04
C ASN A 218 -9.60 12.43 -20.26
N ILE A 219 -8.93 13.19 -19.39
CA ILE A 219 -8.81 14.65 -19.53
C ILE A 219 -7.94 15.03 -20.75
N ASN A 220 -6.81 14.35 -20.94
CA ASN A 220 -5.81 14.74 -21.95
C ASN A 220 -6.00 14.05 -23.30
N PHE A 221 -6.63 12.87 -23.31
CA PHE A 221 -6.86 12.03 -24.47
C PHE A 221 -8.30 11.51 -24.44
N PRO A 222 -9.31 12.40 -24.53
CA PRO A 222 -10.71 12.00 -24.47
C PRO A 222 -10.99 10.98 -25.58
N ASN A 223 -11.50 9.82 -25.16
CA ASN A 223 -11.78 8.72 -26.08
C ASN A 223 -13.30 8.68 -26.30
N PRO A 224 -13.82 9.15 -27.46
CA PRO A 224 -15.27 9.32 -27.69
C PRO A 224 -16.04 7.99 -27.66
N ILE A 225 -15.34 6.86 -27.74
CA ILE A 225 -15.93 5.51 -27.65
C ILE A 225 -16.28 5.14 -26.20
N ASN A 226 -15.49 5.59 -25.21
CA ASN A 226 -15.73 5.31 -23.80
C ASN A 226 -16.84 6.19 -23.20
N GLU A 227 -16.99 7.42 -23.68
CA GLU A 227 -18.09 8.30 -23.23
C GLU A 227 -19.47 7.70 -23.57
N ARG A 228 -19.60 7.01 -24.71
CA ARG A 228 -20.84 6.29 -25.08
C ARG A 228 -21.10 5.02 -24.27
N GLN A 229 -20.08 4.42 -23.68
CA GLN A 229 -20.23 3.25 -22.81
C GLN A 229 -20.48 3.64 -21.35
N GLN A 230 -19.86 4.72 -20.86
CA GLN A 230 -20.15 5.27 -19.53
C GLN A 230 -21.56 5.89 -19.46
N SER A 231 -21.99 6.62 -20.49
CA SER A 231 -23.37 7.13 -20.55
C SER A 231 -24.41 6.00 -20.62
N LYS A 232 -24.12 4.88 -21.28
CA LYS A 232 -24.98 3.68 -21.22
C LYS A 232 -24.98 3.01 -19.84
N PHE A 233 -23.84 2.94 -19.17
CA PHE A 233 -23.76 2.36 -17.82
C PHE A 233 -24.45 3.25 -16.78
N GLU A 234 -24.37 4.58 -16.93
CA GLU A 234 -25.09 5.54 -16.08
C GLU A 234 -26.59 5.59 -16.40
N GLU A 235 -27.00 5.48 -17.67
CA GLU A 235 -28.41 5.26 -18.05
C GLU A 235 -28.95 3.93 -17.50
N GLU A 236 -28.18 2.84 -17.51
CA GLU A 236 -28.57 1.56 -16.93
C GLU A 236 -28.62 1.63 -15.39
N LYS A 237 -27.72 2.37 -14.74
CA LYS A 237 -27.75 2.59 -13.28
C LYS A 237 -28.93 3.48 -12.86
N GLN A 238 -29.24 4.52 -13.64
CA GLN A 238 -30.41 5.37 -13.43
C GLN A 238 -31.71 4.62 -13.75
N ASN A 239 -31.72 3.76 -14.77
CA ASN A 239 -32.87 2.90 -15.07
C ASN A 239 -33.04 1.77 -14.05
N ALA A 240 -31.96 1.23 -13.46
CA ALA A 240 -32.03 0.26 -12.37
C ALA A 240 -32.53 0.91 -11.07
N GLN A 241 -32.10 2.14 -10.76
CA GLN A 241 -32.65 2.92 -9.64
C GLN A 241 -34.11 3.36 -9.89
N ALA A 242 -34.50 3.64 -11.14
CA ALA A 242 -35.88 3.88 -11.54
C ALA A 242 -36.74 2.59 -11.49
N LEU A 243 -36.15 1.42 -11.73
CA LEU A 243 -36.81 0.12 -11.57
C LEU A 243 -36.97 -0.25 -10.10
N GLU A 244 -35.98 0.00 -9.24
CA GLU A 244 -36.09 -0.22 -7.80
C GLU A 244 -37.11 0.73 -7.15
N SER A 245 -37.17 2.00 -7.58
CA SER A 245 -38.21 2.92 -7.10
C SER A 245 -39.62 2.59 -7.63
N LYS A 246 -39.75 1.98 -8.82
CA LYS A 246 -41.04 1.42 -9.31
C LYS A 246 -41.40 0.08 -8.67
N THR A 247 -40.43 -0.73 -8.26
CA THR A 247 -40.66 -2.02 -7.57
C THR A 247 -40.99 -1.79 -6.09
N SER A 248 -40.41 -0.75 -5.46
CA SER A 248 -40.79 -0.30 -4.11
C SER A 248 -42.11 0.49 -4.10
N GLN A 249 -42.55 1.13 -5.19
CA GLN A 249 -43.91 1.67 -5.27
C GLN A 249 -44.99 0.59 -5.52
N ASN A 250 -44.67 -0.49 -6.25
CA ASN A 250 -45.60 -1.62 -6.42
C ASN A 250 -45.67 -2.61 -5.24
N LEU A 251 -44.67 -2.62 -4.34
CA LEU A 251 -44.74 -3.38 -3.07
C LEU A 251 -45.35 -2.56 -1.92
N THR A 252 -45.51 -1.24 -2.07
CA THR A 252 -46.20 -0.40 -1.09
C THR A 252 -47.67 -0.12 -1.48
N GLU A 253 -48.07 -0.29 -2.75
CA GLU A 253 -49.50 -0.24 -3.14
C GLU A 253 -50.24 -1.60 -3.10
N LYS A 254 -49.53 -2.73 -2.93
CA LYS A 254 -50.15 -4.05 -2.67
C LYS A 254 -50.12 -4.53 -1.21
N VAL A 255 -49.55 -3.75 -0.29
CA VAL A 255 -49.63 -4.01 1.17
C VAL A 255 -50.45 -2.95 1.93
N THR A 256 -50.91 -1.88 1.26
CA THR A 256 -51.84 -0.88 1.84
C THR A 256 -53.21 -0.87 1.16
N LEU A 257 -53.73 -2.05 0.80
CA LEU A 257 -55.13 -2.20 0.36
C LEU A 257 -55.83 -3.46 0.86
N HIS A 258 -55.28 -4.17 1.85
CA HIS A 258 -55.93 -5.34 2.49
C HIS A 258 -55.86 -5.37 4.03
N SER A 259 -55.69 -4.22 4.68
CA SER A 259 -55.70 -4.09 6.14
C SER A 259 -56.54 -2.90 6.62
N SER A 260 -57.59 -2.54 5.89
CA SER A 260 -58.56 -1.51 6.32
C SER A 260 -59.98 -1.84 5.87
N LYS A 261 -60.45 -3.07 6.11
CA LYS A 261 -61.88 -3.43 6.00
C LYS A 261 -62.18 -4.80 6.62
N GLN A 262 -61.83 -5.01 7.90
CA GLN A 262 -62.49 -6.05 8.72
C GLN A 262 -62.25 -5.93 10.25
N ILE A 263 -62.20 -4.70 10.78
CA ILE A 263 -62.34 -4.46 12.23
C ILE A 263 -63.54 -3.53 12.46
N HIS A 264 -64.70 -3.98 11.97
CA HIS A 264 -66.00 -3.46 12.35
C HIS A 264 -66.98 -4.63 12.40
N LYS A 265 -66.80 -5.51 13.41
CA LYS A 265 -67.84 -6.42 13.95
C LYS A 265 -67.42 -7.32 15.12
N LYS A 266 -66.31 -7.06 15.84
CA LYS A 266 -65.93 -7.87 17.04
C LYS A 266 -65.61 -7.08 18.32
N SER A 267 -66.06 -5.82 18.43
CA SER A 267 -66.05 -5.05 19.69
C SER A 267 -67.39 -5.06 20.45
N LYS A 268 -68.43 -5.76 19.97
CA LYS A 268 -69.73 -5.92 20.66
C LYS A 268 -69.91 -7.24 21.45
N GLN A 269 -68.87 -8.05 21.63
CA GLN A 269 -68.96 -9.32 22.38
C GLN A 269 -67.98 -9.48 23.55
N ARG A 270 -67.20 -8.45 23.90
CA ARG A 270 -66.36 -8.46 25.13
C ARG A 270 -66.82 -7.51 26.24
N ILE A 271 -67.92 -6.79 26.04
CA ILE A 271 -68.54 -5.94 27.08
C ILE A 271 -69.60 -6.72 27.90
N ASN A 272 -70.11 -7.85 27.41
CA ASN A 272 -71.13 -8.66 28.11
C ASN A 272 -70.61 -9.82 28.98
N GLN A 273 -69.30 -10.03 29.12
CA GLN A 273 -68.74 -11.02 30.06
C GLN A 273 -68.07 -10.41 31.30
N LYS A 274 -68.01 -9.07 31.40
CA LYS A 274 -67.50 -8.37 32.59
C LYS A 274 -68.61 -7.81 33.51
N TYR A 275 -69.87 -7.85 33.09
CA TYR A 275 -71.04 -7.41 33.89
C TYR A 275 -71.85 -8.57 34.52
N HIS A 276 -71.45 -9.83 34.35
CA HIS A 276 -72.09 -10.99 35.01
C HIS A 276 -71.27 -11.63 36.13
N SER A 277 -70.04 -11.17 36.36
CA SER A 277 -69.20 -11.58 37.50
C SER A 277 -69.24 -10.61 38.69
N ILE A 278 -69.88 -9.44 38.56
CA ILE A 278 -70.02 -8.46 39.66
C ILE A 278 -71.39 -8.55 40.37
N LYS A 279 -72.42 -9.18 39.77
CA LYS A 279 -73.73 -9.40 40.43
C LYS A 279 -73.87 -10.71 41.22
N LYS A 280 -72.87 -11.60 41.23
CA LYS A 280 -72.88 -12.83 42.03
C LYS A 280 -72.18 -12.74 43.40
N ASN A 281 -71.56 -11.60 43.73
CA ASN A 281 -70.95 -11.36 45.04
C ASN A 281 -71.73 -10.39 45.95
N ILE A 282 -73.00 -10.10 45.65
CA ILE A 282 -73.89 -9.26 46.50
C ILE A 282 -75.14 -10.05 47.00
N LYS A 283 -75.17 -11.38 46.87
CA LYS A 283 -76.22 -12.24 47.46
C LYS A 283 -75.69 -13.52 48.12
N LYS A 284 -74.52 -13.43 48.74
CA LYS A 284 -74.07 -14.34 49.81
C LYS A 284 -73.41 -13.54 50.93
N LYS A 285 -74.20 -12.62 51.48
CA LYS A 285 -74.41 -12.45 52.92
C LYS A 285 -75.91 -12.66 53.13
#